data_AF-A0A974WW26-F1
#
_entry.id   AF-A0A974WW26-F1
#
_cell.length_a   1.000
_cell.length_b   1.000
_cell.length_c   1.000
_cell.angle_alpha   90.00
_cell.angle_beta   90.00
_cell.angle_gamma   90.00
#
_symmetry.space_group_name_H-M   'P 1'
#
loop_
_entity.id
_entity.type
_entity.pdbx_description
1 polymer ?
#
loop_
_entity_poly.entity_id
_entity_poly.type
_entity_poly.pdbx_seq_one_letter_code
_entity_poly.pdbx_strand_id
1 'polypeptide(L)' 'MTLEIERNLGTQPIAGLMEAENLKVHDLVAASEVQITHKMITKACKGRRLTRNVQIKVMNAYNRAAGQNCSLQELFNY' A
#
# COMPACT_ATOMS: atom_id res chain seq x y z
N MET A 1 25.05 -3.46 16.36
CA MET A 1 23.73 -4.09 16.20
C MET A 1 22.74 -2.97 15.90
N THR A 2 22.31 -2.83 14.65
CA THR A 2 21.38 -1.76 14.24
C THR A 2 20.04 -1.99 14.91
N LEU A 3 19.66 -1.06 15.78
CA LEU A 3 18.34 -1.00 16.41
C LEU A 3 17.29 -0.86 15.30
N GLU A 4 16.68 -1.98 14.92
CA GLU A 4 15.51 -1.99 14.04
C GLU A 4 14.38 -1.27 14.78
N ILE A 5 14.20 0.01 14.46
CA ILE A 5 13.01 0.77 14.86
C ILE A 5 11.82 -0.03 14.31
N GLU A 6 11.12 -0.75 15.20
CA GLU A 6 9.95 -1.55 14.90
C GLU A 6 8.83 -0.63 14.39
N ARG A 7 8.87 -0.38 13.08
CA ARG A 7 7.89 0.40 12.33
C ARG A 7 6.86 -0.53 11.68
N ASN A 8 6.62 -1.70 12.24
CA ASN A 8 5.55 -2.58 11.80
C ASN A 8 4.33 -2.25 12.67
N LEU A 9 3.44 -1.40 12.18
CA LEU A 9 2.14 -1.13 12.81
C LEU A 9 1.17 -2.33 12.68
N GLY A 10 1.70 -3.55 12.63
CA GLY A 10 0.99 -4.75 12.17
C GLY A 10 0.65 -4.73 10.68
N THR A 11 -0.03 -5.79 10.23
CA THR A 11 -0.55 -5.92 8.87
C THR A 11 -1.53 -4.79 8.59
N GLN A 12 -1.25 -3.99 7.56
CA GLN A 12 -2.17 -2.92 7.16
C GLN A 12 -3.36 -3.50 6.40
N PRO A 13 -4.52 -2.83 6.45
CA PRO A 13 -5.71 -3.23 5.70
C PRO A 13 -5.42 -3.50 4.22
N ILE A 14 -4.56 -2.69 3.60
CA ILE A 14 -4.17 -2.86 2.20
C ILE A 14 -3.60 -4.26 1.89
N ALA A 15 -2.88 -4.90 2.80
CA ALA A 15 -2.36 -6.24 2.56
C ALA A 15 -3.49 -7.27 2.46
N GLY A 16 -4.46 -7.22 3.38
CA GLY A 16 -5.63 -8.10 3.35
C GLY A 16 -6.54 -7.82 2.16
N LEU A 17 -6.72 -6.55 1.82
CA LEU A 17 -7.48 -6.12 0.64
C LEU A 17 -6.82 -6.57 -0.67
N MET A 18 -5.49 -6.53 -0.77
CA MET A 18 -4.78 -7.06 -1.94
C MET A 18 -4.91 -8.58 -2.04
N GLU A 19 -4.83 -9.31 -0.93
CA GLU A 19 -5.05 -10.77 -0.94
C GLU A 19 -6.49 -11.14 -1.29
N ALA A 20 -7.47 -10.41 -0.77
CA ALA A 20 -8.90 -10.63 -1.06
C ALA A 20 -9.22 -10.43 -2.55
N GLU A 21 -8.66 -9.38 -3.16
CA GLU A 21 -8.87 -9.04 -4.58
C GLU A 21 -7.89 -9.78 -5.52
N ASN A 22 -7.07 -10.71 -5.00
CA ASN A 22 -6.02 -11.42 -5.74
C ASN A 22 -5.02 -10.50 -6.47
N LEU A 23 -4.83 -9.28 -5.99
CA LEU A 23 -3.97 -8.27 -6.60
C LEU A 23 -2.52 -8.46 -6.17
N LYS A 24 -1.60 -8.52 -7.15
CA LYS A 24 -0.16 -8.54 -6.84
C LYS A 24 0.38 -7.12 -6.82
N VAL A 25 1.52 -6.97 -6.14
CA VAL A 25 2.30 -5.72 -6.13
C VAL A 25 2.57 -5.21 -7.54
N HIS A 26 2.85 -6.12 -8.48
CA HIS A 26 3.09 -5.77 -9.88
C HIS A 26 1.88 -5.13 -10.54
N ASP A 27 0.68 -5.64 -10.27
CA ASP A 27 -0.57 -5.13 -10.86
C ASP A 27 -0.84 -3.69 -10.41
N LEU A 28 -0.57 -3.37 -9.13
CA LEU A 28 -0.65 -2.00 -8.63
C LEU A 28 0.37 -1.08 -9.30
N VAL A 29 1.60 -1.54 -9.53
CA VAL A 29 2.62 -0.74 -10.24
C VAL A 29 2.20 -0.51 -11.69
N ALA A 30 1.69 -1.54 -12.37
CA ALA A 30 1.26 -1.48 -13.77
C ALA A 30 0.00 -0.62 -13.95
N ALA A 31 -0.92 -0.64 -13.00
CA ALA A 31 -2.14 0.17 -13.03
C ALA A 31 -1.93 1.63 -12.61
N SER A 32 -0.80 1.96 -11.97
CA SER A 32 -0.57 3.30 -11.46
C SER A 32 -0.21 4.28 -12.58
N GLU A 33 -0.91 5.40 -12.65
CA GLU A 33 -0.56 6.52 -13.56
C GLU A 33 0.62 7.35 -13.05
N VAL A 34 1.03 7.13 -11.80
CA VAL A 34 2.11 7.86 -11.14
C VAL A 34 3.26 6.91 -10.85
N GLN A 35 4.48 7.44 -10.84
CA GLN A 35 5.65 6.62 -10.50
C GLN A 35 5.53 6.09 -9.07
N ILE A 36 5.29 4.80 -8.98
CA ILE A 36 5.28 3.99 -7.77
C ILE A 36 6.23 2.81 -7.97
N THR A 37 6.89 2.36 -6.90
CA THR A 37 7.82 1.23 -6.98
C THR A 37 7.27 0.06 -6.17
N HIS A 38 7.64 -1.16 -6.58
CA HIS A 38 7.35 -2.38 -5.81
C HIS A 38 7.71 -2.22 -4.33
N LYS A 39 8.88 -1.60 -4.04
CA LYS A 39 9.36 -1.36 -2.68
C LYS A 39 8.45 -0.43 -1.88
N MET A 40 7.77 0.53 -2.50
CA MET A 40 6.82 1.43 -1.82
C MET A 40 5.57 0.67 -1.40
N ILE A 41 5.02 -0.16 -2.29
CA ILE A 41 3.82 -0.96 -2.03
C ILE A 41 4.13 -2.05 -1.00
N THR A 42 5.25 -2.76 -1.12
CA THR A 42 5.66 -3.75 -0.11
C THR A 42 5.83 -3.13 1.28
N LYS A 43 6.31 -1.87 1.37
CA LYS A 43 6.38 -1.14 2.64
C LYS A 43 4.99 -0.79 3.17
N ALA A 44 4.04 -0.43 2.30
CA ALA A 44 2.65 -0.19 2.65
C ALA A 44 2.01 -1.45 3.26
N CYS A 45 2.13 -2.60 2.57
CA CYS A 45 1.58 -3.88 3.04
C CYS A 45 2.18 -4.33 4.38
N LYS A 46 3.49 -4.14 4.58
CA LYS A 46 4.18 -4.48 5.83
C LYS A 46 3.86 -3.54 7.01
N GLY A 47 3.11 -2.47 6.80
CA GLY A 47 2.75 -1.53 7.86
C GLY A 47 3.83 -0.57 8.30
N ARG A 48 4.76 -0.26 7.39
CA ARG A 48 5.60 0.93 7.57
C ARG A 48 4.77 2.18 7.39
N ARG A 49 4.91 3.12 8.34
CA ARG A 49 4.37 4.48 8.22
C ARG A 49 4.95 5.16 6.97
N LEU A 50 4.08 5.48 6.02
CA LEU A 50 4.41 6.17 4.78
C LEU A 50 4.04 7.65 4.89
N THR A 51 4.64 8.49 4.05
CA THR A 51 4.23 9.89 3.93
C THR A 51 2.91 9.99 3.19
N ARG A 52 2.12 11.05 3.46
CA ARG A 52 0.82 11.29 2.82
C ARG A 52 0.87 11.18 1.29
N ASN A 53 1.93 11.71 0.67
CA ASN A 53 2.12 11.62 -0.78
C ASN A 53 2.22 10.18 -1.27
N VAL A 54 2.94 9.31 -0.54
CA VAL A 54 3.05 7.90 -0.94
C VAL A 54 1.75 7.15 -0.68
N GLN A 55 1.06 7.45 0.43
CA GLN A 55 -0.25 6.87 0.71
C GLN A 55 -1.25 7.18 -0.41
N ILE A 56 -1.30 8.43 -0.88
CA ILE A 56 -2.17 8.83 -2.00
C ILE A 56 -1.80 8.07 -3.28
N LYS A 57 -0.50 7.93 -3.60
CA LYS A 57 -0.07 7.15 -4.75
C LYS A 57 -0.51 5.69 -4.68
N VAL A 58 -0.34 5.07 -3.50
CA VAL A 58 -0.73 3.68 -3.26
C VAL A 58 -2.25 3.51 -3.35
N MET A 59 -3.03 4.43 -2.77
CA MET A 59 -4.49 4.43 -2.87
C MET A 59 -4.96 4.57 -4.30
N ASN A 60 -4.43 5.53 -5.06
CA ASN A 60 -4.82 5.69 -6.47
C ASN A 60 -4.45 4.46 -7.30
N ALA A 61 -3.28 3.85 -7.04
CA ALA A 61 -2.86 2.61 -7.70
C ALA A 61 -3.79 1.44 -7.36
N TYR A 62 -4.13 1.27 -6.07
CA TYR A 62 -5.05 0.23 -5.61
C TYR A 62 -6.45 0.43 -6.18
N ASN A 63 -7.01 1.64 -6.09
CA ASN A 63 -8.32 1.98 -6.63
C ASN A 63 -8.43 1.67 -8.13
N ARG A 64 -7.36 1.93 -8.87
CA ARG A 64 -7.32 1.64 -10.31
C ARG A 64 -7.15 0.15 -10.62
N ALA A 65 -6.36 -0.57 -9.83
CA ALA A 65 -6.16 -2.01 -9.98
C ALA A 65 -7.40 -2.82 -9.58
N ALA A 66 -8.04 -2.46 -8.45
CA ALA A 66 -9.26 -3.08 -7.94
C ALA A 66 -10.54 -2.56 -8.64
N GLY A 67 -10.47 -1.44 -9.36
CA GLY A 67 -11.65 -0.77 -9.92
C GLY A 67 -12.60 -0.21 -8.86
N GLN A 68 -12.11 0.02 -7.64
CA GLN A 68 -12.88 0.51 -6.49
C GLN A 68 -12.40 1.90 -6.07
N ASN A 69 -13.23 2.63 -5.31
CA ASN A 69 -12.85 3.91 -4.73
C ASN A 69 -12.67 3.76 -3.22
N CYS A 70 -11.56 3.17 -2.80
CA CYS A 70 -11.20 3.10 -1.39
C CYS A 70 -10.59 4.42 -0.91
N SER A 71 -10.84 4.73 0.36
CA SER A 71 -10.24 5.89 1.02
C SER A 71 -8.92 5.53 1.72
N LEU A 72 -8.10 6.53 2.04
CA LEU A 72 -6.86 6.32 2.78
C LEU A 72 -7.08 5.64 4.13
N GLN A 73 -8.21 5.90 4.79
CA GLN A 73 -8.56 5.33 6.09
C GLN A 73 -8.90 3.83 5.99
N GLU A 74 -9.35 3.37 4.83
CA GLU A 74 -9.61 1.96 4.58
C GLU A 74 -8.35 1.19 4.23
N LEU A 75 -7.32 1.88 3.72
CA LEU A 75 -6.05 1.26 3.31
C LEU A 75 -4.99 1.32 4.43
N PHE A 76 -5.09 2.31 5.33
CA PHE A 76 -4.12 2.60 6.38
C PHE A 76 -4.82 2.91 7.71
N ASN A 77 -4.39 2.25 8.79
CA ASN A 77 -5.00 2.37 10.13
C ASN A 77 -4.34 3.43 11.04
N TYR A 78 -3.73 4.49 10.50
CA TYR A 78 -2.95 5.48 11.28
C TYR A 78 -2.99 6.91 10.74
#